data_AF-A0A1I4X836-F1
#
_entry.id   AF-A0A1I4X836-F1
#
_cell.length_a   1.000
_cell.length_b   1.000
_cell.length_c   1.000
_cell.angle_alpha   90.00
_cell.angle_beta   90.00
_cell.angle_gamma   90.00
#
_symmetry.space_group_name_H-M   'P 1'
#
loop_
_entity.id
_entity.type
_entity.pdbx_description
1 polymer ?
#
loop_
_entity_poly.entity_id
_entity_poly.type
_entity_poly.pdbx_seq_one_letter_code
_entity_poly.pdbx_strand_id
1 'polypeptide(L)'
;MNIIGSSGSPVTPDVWNDREMRDALARRDVSEIYKQLRRRGVSQRQIAASTGQSQSEVSEILKGRQVMAYDVLARIADGLGIPRGYMGLAYDGATAMRVASATNALEAEEDESVKRRKFLSHAAQVTMGAAVFGEATSWLPANAQTPAPARIGMTDVQQIQAATKALRDLDYRYGGGTCRDAVVAQLSWAQQLLDSTSTDLVRKQLFVALADMHSLAGWTSFDVGLLDPARGHFGKALEFAKQADDHGLLASVLYRMGRVYLHHQEPNEALKLFQLGQIAAQESGSALTVAVLCANEAWAYGMLNRPDQVQKMVGRTKDEFARAQASEAPDWVRFFNENDLHGMIGSAHDALAVFDPRKHASIAVAETIKCNEAYGADMQRTHVFGLSLQATNHFRAGDVQEGIKVGRRALQHGERVKSARVSDRLKPLELEAAKHRANSDARDLFEEVRQFRQA
;
A
#
# COMPACT_ATOMS: atom_id res chain seq x y z
N MET A 1 -8.63 -57.42 -20.39
CA MET A 1 -8.10 -56.09 -20.79
C MET A 1 -8.87 -55.08 -19.94
N ASN A 2 -8.37 -54.80 -18.73
CA ASN A 2 -9.14 -54.09 -17.69
C ASN A 2 -8.73 -52.61 -17.60
N ILE A 3 -9.71 -51.76 -17.94
CA ILE A 3 -10.25 -50.60 -17.21
C ILE A 3 -9.27 -49.56 -16.64
N ILE A 4 -9.48 -48.34 -17.15
CA ILE A 4 -9.04 -47.02 -16.69
C ILE A 4 -9.11 -46.92 -15.15
N GLY A 5 -7.95 -46.86 -14.51
CA GLY A 5 -7.82 -46.61 -13.07
C GLY A 5 -7.53 -45.15 -12.79
N SER A 6 -8.53 -44.46 -12.23
CA SER A 6 -8.44 -43.30 -11.33
C SER A 6 -7.01 -42.86 -10.98
N SER A 7 -6.61 -41.67 -11.42
CA SER A 7 -5.44 -40.95 -10.89
C SER A 7 -5.76 -40.42 -9.49
N GLY A 8 -5.90 -41.32 -8.52
CA GLY A 8 -5.94 -40.99 -7.10
C GLY A 8 -4.54 -40.57 -6.65
N SER A 9 -4.45 -39.51 -5.84
CA SER A 9 -3.19 -39.12 -5.20
C SER A 9 -2.57 -40.34 -4.50
N PRO A 10 -1.25 -40.58 -4.61
CA PRO A 10 -0.57 -41.68 -3.91
C PRO A 10 -0.56 -41.50 -2.38
N VAL A 11 -1.13 -40.39 -1.88
CA VAL A 11 -1.21 -40.06 -0.47
C VAL A 11 -2.68 -40.09 -0.03
N THR A 12 -2.97 -40.84 1.03
CA THR A 12 -4.32 -40.85 1.63
C THR A 12 -4.59 -39.52 2.35
N PRO A 13 -5.81 -38.95 2.27
CA PRO A 13 -6.11 -37.65 2.86
C PRO A 13 -5.84 -37.54 4.36
N ASP A 14 -5.96 -38.65 5.11
CA ASP A 14 -5.72 -38.68 6.55
C ASP A 14 -4.28 -38.35 6.95
N VAL A 15 -3.32 -38.58 6.05
CA VAL A 15 -1.90 -38.25 6.26
C VAL A 15 -1.71 -36.78 6.60
N TRP A 16 -2.56 -35.89 6.04
CA TRP A 16 -2.46 -34.46 6.22
C TRP A 16 -2.97 -33.97 7.58
N ASN A 17 -3.65 -34.82 8.35
CA ASN A 17 -4.22 -34.49 9.66
C ASN A 17 -3.31 -34.91 10.83
N ASP A 18 -2.28 -35.71 10.59
CA ASP A 18 -1.33 -36.11 11.62
C ASP A 18 -0.55 -34.92 12.18
N ARG A 19 -0.41 -34.85 13.50
CA ARG A 19 0.17 -33.69 14.21
C ARG A 19 1.56 -33.29 13.68
N GLU A 20 2.44 -34.26 13.45
CA GLU A 20 3.78 -34.01 12.91
C GLU A 20 3.76 -33.54 11.44
N MET A 21 2.80 -34.02 10.64
CA MET A 21 2.61 -33.58 9.25
C MET A 21 2.03 -32.16 9.23
N ARG A 22 1.06 -31.86 10.10
CA ARG A 22 0.45 -30.54 10.27
C ARG A 22 1.47 -29.48 10.66
N ASP A 23 2.38 -29.80 11.59
CA ASP A 23 3.46 -28.89 12.00
C ASP A 23 4.45 -28.63 10.86
N ALA A 24 4.80 -29.67 10.08
CA ALA A 24 5.67 -29.53 8.91
C ALA A 24 5.01 -28.70 7.79
N LEU A 25 3.72 -28.92 7.52
CA LEU A 25 2.92 -28.15 6.56
C LEU A 25 2.81 -26.67 6.97
N ALA A 26 2.53 -26.39 8.24
CA ALA A 26 2.40 -25.03 8.76
C ALA A 26 3.71 -24.24 8.67
N ARG A 27 4.86 -24.90 8.88
CA ARG A 27 6.19 -24.30 8.73
C ARG A 27 6.71 -24.29 7.30
N ARG A 28 5.94 -24.86 6.35
CA ARG A 28 6.35 -25.08 4.94
C ARG A 28 7.66 -25.84 4.80
N ASP A 29 7.92 -26.77 5.73
CA ASP A 29 9.11 -27.61 5.70
C ASP A 29 8.93 -28.77 4.71
N VAL A 30 9.16 -28.47 3.43
CA VAL A 30 9.03 -29.44 2.33
C VAL A 30 9.97 -30.64 2.50
N SER A 31 11.13 -30.43 3.13
CA SER A 31 12.06 -31.53 3.44
C SER A 31 11.43 -32.54 4.39
N GLU A 32 10.82 -32.05 5.47
CA GLU A 32 10.17 -32.91 6.46
C GLU A 32 8.89 -33.55 5.91
N ILE A 33 8.10 -32.83 5.11
CA ILE A 33 6.93 -33.39 4.41
C ILE A 33 7.36 -34.59 3.55
N TYR A 34 8.44 -34.45 2.76
CA TYR A 34 8.92 -35.54 1.91
C TYR A 34 9.50 -36.70 2.72
N LYS A 35 10.20 -36.44 3.82
CA LYS A 35 10.71 -37.50 4.72
C LYS A 35 9.55 -38.30 5.32
N GLN A 36 8.49 -37.64 5.77
CA GLN A 36 7.31 -38.30 6.33
C GLN A 36 6.56 -39.12 5.27
N LEU A 37 6.40 -38.62 4.05
CA LEU A 37 5.83 -39.39 2.93
C LEU A 37 6.68 -40.62 2.59
N ARG A 38 8.01 -40.49 2.62
CA ARG A 38 8.92 -41.63 2.40
C ARG A 38 8.81 -42.71 3.46
N ARG A 39 8.64 -42.34 4.74
CA ARG A 39 8.41 -43.32 5.83
C ARG A 39 7.12 -44.11 5.62
N ARG A 40 6.15 -43.54 4.90
CA ARG A 40 4.86 -44.17 4.56
C ARG A 40 4.87 -44.90 3.21
N GLY A 41 6.04 -45.13 2.63
CA GLY A 41 6.19 -45.92 1.41
C GLY A 41 6.09 -45.15 0.09
N VAL A 42 5.94 -43.82 0.11
CA VAL A 42 5.94 -43.01 -1.13
C VAL A 42 7.39 -42.83 -1.62
N SER A 43 7.70 -43.34 -2.81
CA SER A 43 9.04 -43.22 -3.39
C SER A 43 9.35 -41.81 -3.90
N GLN A 44 10.64 -41.43 -3.99
CA GLN A 44 11.03 -40.13 -4.58
C GLN A 44 10.52 -39.96 -6.00
N ARG A 45 10.43 -41.05 -6.77
CA ARG A 45 9.92 -41.03 -8.15
C ARG A 45 8.43 -40.69 -8.18
N GLN A 46 7.65 -41.18 -7.21
CA GLN A 46 6.23 -40.84 -7.08
C GLN A 46 6.03 -39.40 -6.61
N ILE A 47 6.85 -38.90 -5.67
CA ILE A 47 6.81 -37.49 -5.26
C ILE A 47 7.12 -36.60 -6.46
N ALA A 48 8.23 -36.85 -7.16
CA ALA A 48 8.67 -36.11 -8.34
C ALA A 48 7.58 -36.06 -9.44
N ALA A 49 6.99 -37.21 -9.75
CA ALA A 49 5.92 -37.30 -10.74
C ALA A 49 4.66 -36.53 -10.32
N SER A 50 4.32 -36.54 -9.03
CA SER A 50 3.12 -35.87 -8.51
C SER A 50 3.29 -34.36 -8.45
N THR A 51 4.48 -33.87 -8.09
CA THR A 51 4.75 -32.43 -7.91
C THR A 51 5.30 -31.74 -9.16
N GLY A 52 5.53 -32.47 -10.25
CA GLY A 52 6.14 -31.93 -11.47
C GLY A 52 7.60 -31.48 -11.27
N GLN A 53 8.33 -32.14 -10.37
CA GLN A 53 9.75 -31.90 -10.09
C GLN A 53 10.61 -33.04 -10.66
N SER A 54 11.89 -32.79 -10.89
CA SER A 54 12.85 -33.86 -11.20
C SER A 54 13.21 -34.68 -9.96
N GLN A 55 13.62 -35.94 -10.15
CA GLN A 55 14.08 -36.78 -9.05
C GLN A 55 15.30 -36.18 -8.32
N SER A 56 16.17 -35.49 -9.06
CA SER A 56 17.34 -34.80 -8.49
C SER A 56 16.90 -33.69 -7.52
N GLU A 57 15.92 -32.87 -7.92
CA GLU A 57 15.40 -31.79 -7.07
C GLU A 57 14.75 -32.32 -5.79
N VAL A 58 14.00 -33.42 -5.86
CA VAL A 58 13.42 -34.08 -4.68
C VAL A 58 14.51 -34.61 -3.74
N SER A 59 15.60 -35.17 -4.29
CA SER A 59 16.76 -35.63 -3.51
C SER A 59 17.47 -34.47 -2.82
N GLU A 60 17.66 -33.33 -3.47
CA GLU A 60 18.26 -32.14 -2.85
C GLU A 60 17.41 -31.56 -1.72
N ILE A 61 16.09 -31.51 -1.90
CA ILE A 61 15.15 -31.05 -0.87
C ILE A 61 15.20 -31.97 0.36
N LEU A 62 15.26 -33.29 0.14
CA LEU A 62 15.46 -34.26 1.23
C LEU A 62 16.80 -34.09 1.97
N LYS A 63 17.83 -33.59 1.27
CA LYS A 63 19.16 -33.26 1.85
C LYS A 63 19.22 -31.88 2.51
N GLY A 64 18.13 -31.11 2.50
CA GLY A 64 18.01 -29.85 3.24
C GLY A 64 17.87 -28.59 2.38
N ARG A 65 17.78 -28.71 1.04
CA ARG A 65 17.46 -27.54 0.19
C ARG A 65 16.05 -27.04 0.50
N GLN A 66 15.93 -25.77 0.88
CA GLN A 66 14.64 -25.15 1.19
C GLN A 66 13.90 -24.71 -0.07
N VAL A 67 12.57 -24.81 -0.05
CA VAL A 67 11.68 -24.36 -1.11
C VAL A 67 10.98 -23.08 -0.67
N MET A 68 11.37 -21.95 -1.24
CA MET A 68 10.86 -20.63 -0.86
C MET A 68 9.81 -20.06 -1.83
N ALA A 69 9.83 -20.51 -3.09
CA ALA A 69 8.99 -19.96 -4.14
C ALA A 69 7.54 -20.44 -4.02
N TYR A 70 6.59 -19.50 -4.04
CA TYR A 70 5.16 -19.77 -3.81
C TYR A 70 4.54 -20.66 -4.89
N ASP A 71 4.90 -20.44 -6.15
CA ASP A 71 4.44 -21.24 -7.29
C ASP A 71 4.90 -22.71 -7.19
N VAL A 72 6.11 -22.94 -6.68
CA VAL A 72 6.63 -24.28 -6.41
C VAL A 72 5.90 -24.92 -5.24
N LEU A 73 5.66 -24.18 -4.15
CA LEU A 73 4.88 -24.67 -3.00
C LEU A 73 3.43 -25.01 -3.39
N ALA A 74 2.78 -24.18 -4.22
CA ALA A 74 1.44 -24.41 -4.73
C ALA A 74 1.39 -25.66 -5.61
N ARG A 75 2.36 -25.85 -6.50
CA ARG A 75 2.47 -27.03 -7.34
C ARG A 75 2.71 -28.32 -6.54
N ILE A 76 3.52 -28.23 -5.48
CA ILE A 76 3.72 -29.35 -4.55
C ILE A 76 2.42 -29.69 -3.83
N ALA A 77 1.69 -28.67 -3.36
CA ALA A 77 0.43 -28.86 -2.67
C ALA A 77 -0.63 -29.50 -3.59
N ASP A 78 -0.78 -28.99 -4.80
CA ASP A 78 -1.70 -29.53 -5.79
C ASP A 78 -1.34 -30.94 -6.19
N GLY A 79 -0.06 -31.16 -6.48
CA GLY A 79 0.47 -32.43 -6.94
C GLY A 79 0.28 -33.57 -5.93
N LEU A 80 0.47 -33.28 -4.64
CA LEU A 80 0.30 -34.26 -3.57
C LEU A 80 -1.15 -34.31 -3.05
N GLY A 81 -2.02 -33.38 -3.45
CA GLY A 81 -3.36 -33.25 -2.89
C GLY A 81 -3.35 -32.75 -1.45
N ILE A 82 -2.36 -31.94 -1.07
CA ILE A 82 -2.29 -31.26 0.22
C ILE A 82 -3.39 -30.18 0.24
N PRO A 83 -4.25 -30.13 1.27
CA PRO A 83 -5.15 -29.00 1.44
C PRO A 83 -4.35 -27.70 1.49
N ARG A 84 -4.49 -26.82 0.49
CA ARG A 84 -3.66 -25.60 0.34
C ARG A 84 -3.62 -24.74 1.60
N GLY A 85 -4.73 -24.68 2.36
CA GLY A 85 -4.79 -23.96 3.63
C GLY A 85 -3.80 -24.46 4.69
N TYR A 86 -3.38 -25.73 4.64
CA TYR A 86 -2.47 -26.32 5.61
C TYR A 86 -1.02 -25.85 5.43
N MET A 87 -0.69 -25.39 4.22
CA MET A 87 0.58 -24.73 3.90
C MET A 87 0.45 -23.19 3.84
N GLY A 88 -0.74 -22.65 4.13
CA GLY A 88 -1.05 -21.23 3.95
C GLY A 88 -1.00 -20.80 2.48
N LEU A 89 -1.47 -21.64 1.55
CA LEU A 89 -1.46 -21.46 0.09
C LEU A 89 -2.87 -21.30 -0.51
N ALA A 90 -3.89 -21.08 0.31
CA ALA A 90 -5.28 -21.02 -0.17
C ALA A 90 -5.57 -19.73 -0.96
N TYR A 91 -5.32 -19.76 -2.27
CA TYR A 91 -5.99 -18.96 -3.28
C TYR A 91 -5.97 -19.73 -4.61
N ASP A 92 -7.12 -19.93 -5.27
CA ASP A 92 -7.22 -20.61 -6.57
C ASP A 92 -7.65 -19.65 -7.70
N GLY A 93 -7.27 -19.97 -8.94
CA GLY A 93 -7.58 -19.17 -10.13
C GLY A 93 -9.07 -19.15 -10.51
N ALA A 94 -9.88 -20.05 -9.95
CA ALA A 94 -11.33 -20.05 -10.14
C ALA A 94 -12.01 -18.88 -9.41
N THR A 95 -11.40 -18.40 -8.31
CA THR A 95 -11.82 -17.19 -7.59
C THR A 95 -11.49 -15.92 -8.38
N ALA A 96 -10.38 -15.90 -9.14
CA ALA A 96 -10.01 -14.77 -9.99
C ALA A 96 -11.06 -14.46 -11.07
N MET A 97 -11.70 -15.48 -11.66
CA MET A 97 -12.78 -15.25 -12.64
C MET A 97 -14.10 -14.79 -11.99
N ARG A 98 -14.39 -15.19 -10.75
CA ARG A 98 -15.63 -14.74 -10.08
C ARG A 98 -15.54 -13.32 -9.56
N VAL A 99 -14.36 -12.88 -9.11
CA VAL A 99 -14.14 -11.47 -8.77
C VAL A 99 -14.32 -10.60 -10.02
N ALA A 100 -13.78 -11.01 -11.17
CA ALA A 100 -13.97 -10.30 -12.44
C ALA A 100 -15.43 -10.32 -12.94
N SER A 101 -16.17 -11.40 -12.71
CA SER A 101 -17.58 -11.51 -13.12
C SER A 101 -18.54 -10.77 -12.18
N ALA A 102 -18.22 -10.63 -10.90
CA ALA A 102 -19.04 -9.90 -9.93
C ALA A 102 -18.93 -8.38 -10.11
N THR A 103 -17.79 -7.87 -10.61
CA THR A 103 -17.62 -6.44 -10.98
C THR A 103 -18.41 -6.05 -12.22
N ASN A 104 -18.67 -6.96 -13.16
CA ASN A 104 -19.33 -6.63 -14.43
C ASN A 104 -20.87 -6.61 -14.37
N ALA A 105 -21.49 -7.07 -13.28
CA ALA A 105 -22.95 -7.23 -13.23
C ALA A 105 -23.72 -6.02 -12.67
N LEU A 106 -23.05 -4.95 -12.24
CA LEU A 106 -23.72 -3.77 -11.66
C LEU A 106 -23.02 -2.46 -12.04
N GLU A 107 -22.82 -2.17 -13.32
CA GLU A 107 -22.46 -0.81 -13.75
C GLU A 107 -23.28 -0.39 -14.97
N ALA A 108 -24.44 0.21 -14.73
CA ALA A 108 -24.89 1.30 -15.58
C ALA A 108 -24.01 2.51 -15.23
N GLU A 109 -23.34 3.09 -16.22
CA GLU A 109 -22.46 4.26 -16.07
C GLU A 109 -23.20 5.43 -15.40
N GLU A 110 -23.04 5.58 -14.08
CA GLU A 110 -23.32 6.84 -13.38
C GLU A 110 -22.09 7.76 -13.48
N ASP A 111 -22.35 9.00 -13.91
CA ASP A 111 -21.38 10.09 -14.09
C ASP A 111 -20.46 10.28 -12.85
N GLU A 112 -19.15 10.35 -13.10
CA GLU A 112 -18.06 10.48 -12.13
C GLU A 112 -18.24 11.70 -11.21
N SER A 113 -18.93 12.75 -11.69
CA SER A 113 -19.31 13.93 -10.89
C SER A 113 -20.28 13.60 -9.74
N VAL A 114 -21.17 12.62 -9.93
CA VAL A 114 -22.19 12.17 -8.97
C VAL A 114 -21.55 11.27 -7.91
N LYS A 115 -20.65 10.38 -8.32
CA LYS A 115 -19.86 9.52 -7.40
C LYS A 115 -18.96 10.35 -6.48
N ARG A 116 -18.33 11.43 -6.99
CA ARG A 116 -17.56 12.42 -6.21
C ARG A 116 -18.42 13.14 -5.17
N ARG A 117 -19.64 13.56 -5.55
CA ARG A 117 -20.58 14.23 -4.64
C ARG A 117 -21.09 13.30 -3.54
N LYS A 118 -21.37 12.02 -3.84
CA LYS A 118 -21.74 11.01 -2.84
C LYS A 118 -20.62 10.78 -1.82
N PHE A 119 -19.36 10.73 -2.26
CA PHE A 119 -18.22 10.57 -1.36
C PHE A 119 -17.96 11.78 -0.46
N LEU A 120 -17.96 13.01 -1.00
CA LEU A 120 -17.81 14.23 -0.21
C LEU A 120 -18.99 14.46 0.72
N SER A 121 -20.20 14.13 0.27
CA SER A 121 -21.39 14.11 1.11
C SER A 121 -21.24 13.12 2.24
N HIS A 122 -20.72 11.92 1.99
CA HIS A 122 -20.47 10.91 3.02
C HIS A 122 -19.41 11.38 4.02
N ALA A 123 -18.29 11.93 3.57
CA ALA A 123 -17.26 12.51 4.44
C ALA A 123 -17.80 13.67 5.29
N ALA A 124 -18.62 14.55 4.72
CA ALA A 124 -19.28 15.65 5.44
C ALA A 124 -20.38 15.16 6.40
N GLN A 125 -21.17 14.14 6.01
CA GLN A 125 -22.17 13.49 6.85
C GLN A 125 -21.55 12.74 8.02
N VAL A 126 -20.42 12.08 7.81
CA VAL A 126 -19.65 11.45 8.88
C VAL A 126 -19.16 12.52 9.85
N THR A 127 -18.71 13.70 9.39
CA THR A 127 -18.30 14.81 10.27
C THR A 127 -19.50 15.49 10.98
N MET A 128 -20.68 15.60 10.36
CA MET A 128 -21.80 16.44 10.81
C MET A 128 -23.07 15.70 11.34
N GLY A 129 -23.18 14.39 11.19
CA GLY A 129 -24.14 13.49 11.85
C GLY A 129 -25.59 13.43 11.31
N ALA A 130 -25.91 12.38 10.51
CA ALA A 130 -27.23 11.72 10.41
C ALA A 130 -27.17 10.45 9.51
N ALA A 131 -27.87 9.35 9.85
CA ALA A 131 -27.86 8.04 9.15
C ALA A 131 -29.26 7.43 8.96
N VAL A 132 -29.51 6.63 7.90
CA VAL A 132 -30.76 5.83 7.68
C VAL A 132 -30.55 4.60 6.74
N PHE A 133 -30.62 3.37 7.31
CA PHE A 133 -30.95 1.98 6.82
C PHE A 133 -30.38 1.39 5.49
N GLY A 134 -30.19 0.08 5.22
CA GLY A 134 -30.50 -1.24 5.85
C GLY A 134 -30.26 -2.39 4.82
N GLU A 135 -30.06 -3.64 5.28
CA GLU A 135 -29.40 -4.82 4.62
C GLU A 135 -30.18 -5.64 3.56
N ALA A 136 -29.43 -6.44 2.77
CA ALA A 136 -29.93 -7.64 2.08
C ALA A 136 -28.94 -8.83 2.17
N THR A 137 -29.44 -9.99 2.59
CA THR A 137 -28.75 -11.27 2.77
C THR A 137 -28.66 -12.08 1.48
N SER A 138 -27.54 -12.77 1.22
CA SER A 138 -27.39 -13.70 0.09
C SER A 138 -26.77 -15.04 0.51
N TRP A 139 -27.36 -16.13 0.03
CA TRP A 139 -26.99 -17.52 0.26
C TRP A 139 -25.86 -17.96 -0.69
N LEU A 140 -24.66 -18.18 -0.16
CA LEU A 140 -23.52 -18.84 -0.83
C LEU A 140 -22.80 -19.73 0.20
N PRO A 141 -22.16 -20.85 -0.20
CA PRO A 141 -21.45 -21.73 0.73
C PRO A 141 -20.40 -20.91 1.47
N ALA A 142 -20.50 -20.86 2.79
CA ALA A 142 -19.62 -20.08 3.64
C ALA A 142 -18.17 -20.47 3.34
N ASN A 143 -17.39 -19.51 2.82
CA ASN A 143 -15.95 -19.58 2.95
C ASN A 143 -15.71 -19.95 4.41
N ALA A 144 -15.03 -21.07 4.68
CA ALA A 144 -14.70 -21.47 6.04
C ALA A 144 -13.70 -20.45 6.61
N GLN A 145 -14.23 -19.29 6.98
CA GLN A 145 -13.58 -18.26 7.74
C GLN A 145 -13.39 -18.85 9.13
N THR A 146 -12.20 -18.68 9.70
CA THR A 146 -12.00 -18.96 11.12
C THR A 146 -13.10 -18.22 11.88
N PRO A 147 -14.02 -18.92 12.57
CA PRO A 147 -15.14 -18.26 13.21
C PRO A 147 -14.61 -17.22 14.20
N ALA A 148 -15.20 -16.01 14.18
CA ALA A 148 -14.93 -15.04 15.22
C ALA A 148 -15.31 -15.64 16.59
N PRO A 149 -14.48 -15.44 17.63
CA PRO A 149 -14.84 -15.86 18.98
C PRO A 149 -16.09 -15.10 19.45
N ALA A 150 -16.96 -15.77 20.24
CA ALA A 150 -18.18 -15.13 20.74
C ALA A 150 -17.91 -13.94 21.69
N ARG A 151 -16.71 -13.90 22.28
CA ARG A 151 -16.24 -12.82 23.16
C ARG A 151 -14.80 -12.50 22.83
N ILE A 152 -14.48 -11.21 22.78
CA ILE A 152 -13.12 -10.71 22.50
C ILE A 152 -12.56 -9.92 23.68
N GLY A 153 -11.24 -9.89 23.77
CA GLY A 153 -10.46 -9.08 24.71
C GLY A 153 -9.39 -8.26 24.00
N MET A 154 -8.53 -7.62 24.79
CA MET A 154 -7.43 -6.80 24.25
C MET A 154 -6.42 -7.60 23.43
N THR A 155 -6.26 -8.90 23.70
CA THR A 155 -5.36 -9.78 22.93
C THR A 155 -5.81 -9.90 21.48
N ASP A 156 -7.12 -10.02 21.21
CA ASP A 156 -7.64 -10.10 19.84
C ASP A 156 -7.39 -8.79 19.08
N VAL A 157 -7.59 -7.65 19.75
CA VAL A 157 -7.28 -6.32 19.18
C VAL A 157 -5.79 -6.18 18.87
N GLN A 158 -4.92 -6.61 19.79
CA GLN A 158 -3.47 -6.57 19.61
C GLN A 158 -3.00 -7.45 18.44
N GLN A 159 -3.68 -8.57 18.17
CA GLN A 159 -3.40 -9.39 16.99
C GLN A 159 -3.65 -8.63 15.68
N ILE A 160 -4.76 -7.89 15.59
CA ILE A 160 -5.09 -7.06 14.41
C ILE A 160 -4.05 -5.95 14.24
N GLN A 161 -3.67 -5.28 15.33
CA GLN A 161 -2.65 -4.23 15.33
C GLN A 161 -1.29 -4.78 14.87
N ALA A 162 -0.88 -5.93 15.39
CA ALA A 162 0.37 -6.59 15.01
C ALA A 162 0.37 -7.03 13.54
N ALA A 163 -0.73 -7.61 13.05
CA ALA A 163 -0.90 -7.99 11.65
C ALA A 163 -0.84 -6.75 10.73
N THR A 164 -1.54 -5.68 11.09
CA THR A 164 -1.54 -4.42 10.35
C THR A 164 -0.14 -3.82 10.28
N LYS A 165 0.59 -3.81 11.41
CA LYS A 165 1.99 -3.35 11.44
C LYS A 165 2.87 -4.18 10.52
N ALA A 166 2.80 -5.51 10.60
CA ALA A 166 3.62 -6.39 9.77
C ALA A 166 3.36 -6.21 8.27
N LEU A 167 2.09 -6.06 7.87
CA LEU A 167 1.70 -5.81 6.48
C LEU A 167 2.15 -4.42 5.99
N ARG A 168 2.11 -3.41 6.87
CA ARG A 168 2.63 -2.06 6.58
C ARG A 168 4.15 -2.05 6.43
N ASP A 169 4.88 -2.75 7.29
CA ASP A 169 6.34 -2.88 7.17
C ASP A 169 6.74 -3.64 5.89
N LEU A 170 5.88 -4.53 5.39
CA LEU A 170 6.05 -5.20 4.11
C LEU A 170 5.82 -4.24 2.93
N ASP A 171 4.75 -3.44 2.99
CA ASP A 171 4.45 -2.39 2.00
C ASP A 171 5.55 -1.31 1.96
N TYR A 172 6.14 -0.92 3.07
CA TYR A 172 7.24 0.06 3.03
C TYR A 172 8.51 -0.50 2.37
N ARG A 173 8.82 -1.79 2.57
CA ARG A 173 10.05 -2.40 2.04
C ARG A 173 9.98 -2.77 0.57
N TYR A 174 8.88 -3.39 0.14
CA TYR A 174 8.73 -3.91 -1.21
C TYR A 174 7.76 -3.07 -2.05
N GLY A 175 6.74 -2.54 -1.36
CA GLY A 175 5.67 -1.65 -1.80
C GLY A 175 4.97 -1.97 -3.11
N GLY A 176 4.18 -1.01 -3.62
CA GLY A 176 3.36 -1.27 -4.81
C GLY A 176 2.17 -2.18 -4.51
N GLY A 177 1.65 -2.15 -3.28
CA GLY A 177 0.46 -2.90 -2.88
C GLY A 177 0.63 -4.42 -2.94
N THR A 178 1.87 -4.94 -2.88
CA THR A 178 2.18 -6.38 -2.85
C THR A 178 1.46 -7.14 -1.75
N CYS A 179 1.07 -6.46 -0.67
CA CYS A 179 0.36 -7.04 0.45
C CYS A 179 -1.16 -6.77 0.43
N ARG A 180 -1.71 -6.11 -0.61
CA ARG A 180 -3.12 -5.70 -0.66
C ARG A 180 -4.08 -6.84 -0.37
N ASP A 181 -3.94 -7.96 -1.08
CA ASP A 181 -4.86 -9.08 -0.93
C ASP A 181 -4.76 -9.71 0.46
N ALA A 182 -3.55 -9.74 1.04
CA ALA A 182 -3.35 -10.16 2.43
C ALA A 182 -4.01 -9.20 3.43
N VAL A 183 -3.93 -7.89 3.19
CA VAL A 183 -4.62 -6.86 4.00
C VAL A 183 -6.14 -7.06 3.92
N VAL A 184 -6.70 -7.19 2.71
CA VAL A 184 -8.15 -7.37 2.52
C VAL A 184 -8.64 -8.67 3.16
N ALA A 185 -7.89 -9.77 3.04
CA ALA A 185 -8.24 -11.05 3.65
C ALA A 185 -8.26 -10.96 5.18
N GLN A 186 -7.22 -10.37 5.79
CA GLN A 186 -7.16 -10.18 7.23
C GLN A 186 -8.26 -9.22 7.73
N LEU A 187 -8.56 -8.18 6.96
CA LEU A 187 -9.63 -7.25 7.29
C LEU A 187 -11.01 -7.92 7.27
N SER A 188 -11.27 -8.81 6.32
CA SER A 188 -12.52 -9.59 6.27
C SER A 188 -12.72 -10.48 7.50
N TRP A 189 -11.63 -11.02 8.08
CA TRP A 189 -11.71 -11.73 9.36
C TRP A 189 -11.90 -10.77 10.53
N ALA A 190 -11.09 -9.71 10.61
CA ALA A 190 -11.12 -8.74 11.70
C ALA A 190 -12.50 -8.06 11.86
N GLN A 191 -13.21 -7.81 10.76
CA GLN A 191 -14.56 -7.24 10.78
C GLN A 191 -15.59 -8.12 11.48
N GLN A 192 -15.44 -9.45 11.45
CA GLN A 192 -16.36 -10.37 12.14
C GLN A 192 -16.30 -10.20 13.67
N LEU A 193 -15.21 -9.62 14.20
CA LEU A 193 -15.08 -9.35 15.63
C LEU A 193 -16.04 -8.25 16.12
N LEU A 194 -16.66 -7.50 15.22
CA LEU A 194 -17.69 -6.51 15.56
C LEU A 194 -18.97 -7.16 16.12
N ASP A 195 -19.23 -8.41 15.73
CA ASP A 195 -20.38 -9.20 16.18
C ASP A 195 -20.11 -9.89 17.54
N SER A 196 -18.86 -9.87 18.00
CA SER A 196 -18.46 -10.44 19.28
C SER A 196 -18.84 -9.54 20.46
N THR A 197 -19.12 -10.19 21.60
CA THR A 197 -19.31 -9.48 22.88
C THR A 197 -17.98 -8.95 23.42
N SER A 198 -17.97 -7.74 23.95
CA SER A 198 -16.76 -7.07 24.44
C SER A 198 -17.10 -6.00 25.48
N THR A 199 -16.09 -5.51 26.22
CA THR A 199 -16.25 -4.27 27.00
C THR A 199 -16.21 -3.05 26.08
N ASP A 200 -16.68 -1.89 26.55
CA ASP A 200 -16.62 -0.64 25.79
C ASP A 200 -15.19 -0.24 25.44
N LEU A 201 -14.24 -0.45 26.37
CA LEU A 201 -12.82 -0.21 26.12
C LEU A 201 -12.29 -1.09 24.98
N VAL A 202 -12.59 -2.39 24.99
CA VAL A 202 -12.16 -3.32 23.93
C VAL A 202 -12.83 -2.96 22.60
N ARG A 203 -14.11 -2.61 22.61
CA ARG A 203 -14.84 -2.18 21.40
C ARG A 203 -14.24 -0.91 20.78
N LYS A 204 -13.93 0.09 21.61
CA LYS A 204 -13.25 1.32 21.17
C LYS A 204 -11.90 1.01 20.53
N GLN A 205 -11.10 0.14 21.15
CA GLN A 205 -9.78 -0.24 20.62
C GLN A 205 -9.88 -1.11 19.36
N LEU A 206 -10.93 -1.93 19.22
CA LEU A 206 -11.22 -2.64 17.98
C LEU A 206 -11.52 -1.66 16.84
N PHE A 207 -12.30 -0.60 17.08
CA PHE A 207 -12.52 0.45 16.07
C PHE A 207 -11.22 1.13 15.63
N VAL A 208 -10.32 1.45 16.56
CA VAL A 208 -8.97 1.98 16.22
C VAL A 208 -8.21 0.99 15.31
N ALA A 209 -8.19 -0.29 15.67
CA ALA A 209 -7.48 -1.31 14.90
C ALA A 209 -8.08 -1.51 13.49
N LEU A 210 -9.41 -1.54 13.38
CA LEU A 210 -10.11 -1.65 12.10
C LEU A 210 -9.91 -0.40 11.24
N ALA A 211 -9.96 0.80 11.84
CA ALA A 211 -9.68 2.04 11.13
C ALA A 211 -8.26 2.06 10.54
N ASP A 212 -7.26 1.67 11.32
CA ASP A 212 -5.87 1.60 10.84
C ASP A 212 -5.69 0.56 9.72
N MET A 213 -6.35 -0.59 9.85
CA MET A 213 -6.30 -1.64 8.83
C MET A 213 -7.03 -1.25 7.54
N HIS A 214 -8.19 -0.61 7.64
CA HIS A 214 -8.88 -0.01 6.49
C HIS A 214 -8.02 1.08 5.84
N SER A 215 -7.33 1.90 6.62
CA SER A 215 -6.39 2.91 6.10
C SER A 215 -5.26 2.25 5.28
N LEU A 216 -4.71 1.14 5.76
CA LEU A 216 -3.72 0.35 5.01
C LEU A 216 -4.32 -0.30 3.74
N ALA A 217 -5.55 -0.83 3.82
CA ALA A 217 -6.24 -1.41 2.66
C ALA A 217 -6.51 -0.36 1.58
N GLY A 218 -6.87 0.86 2.00
CA GLY A 218 -7.03 2.00 1.11
C GLY A 218 -5.73 2.38 0.42
N TRP A 219 -4.64 2.49 1.19
CA TRP A 219 -3.32 2.85 0.67
C TRP A 219 -2.76 1.80 -0.31
N THR A 220 -2.85 0.52 0.04
CA THR A 220 -2.37 -0.58 -0.80
C THR A 220 -3.22 -0.77 -2.06
N SER A 221 -4.53 -0.49 -1.99
CA SER A 221 -5.39 -0.44 -3.18
C SER A 221 -5.02 0.71 -4.13
N PHE A 222 -4.71 1.89 -3.57
CA PHE A 222 -4.23 3.01 -4.36
C PHE A 222 -2.88 2.71 -5.04
N ASP A 223 -1.95 2.07 -4.33
CA ASP A 223 -0.62 1.74 -4.88
C ASP A 223 -0.68 0.77 -6.09
N VAL A 224 -1.80 0.05 -6.28
CA VAL A 224 -2.06 -0.81 -7.48
C VAL A 224 -3.07 -0.21 -8.47
N GLY A 225 -3.45 1.07 -8.30
CA GLY A 225 -4.34 1.78 -9.23
C GLY A 225 -5.84 1.54 -9.02
N LEU A 226 -6.24 0.89 -7.94
CA LEU A 226 -7.65 0.62 -7.62
C LEU A 226 -8.27 1.75 -6.80
N LEU A 227 -8.63 2.85 -7.46
CA LEU A 227 -9.09 4.08 -6.81
C LEU A 227 -10.42 3.93 -6.05
N ASP A 228 -11.43 3.27 -6.63
CA ASP A 228 -12.72 3.13 -5.97
C ASP A 228 -12.67 2.22 -4.74
N PRO A 229 -11.99 1.05 -4.78
CA PRO A 229 -11.69 0.29 -3.57
C PRO A 229 -10.93 1.11 -2.53
N ALA A 230 -9.96 1.93 -2.96
CA ALA A 230 -9.23 2.80 -2.04
C ALA A 230 -10.16 3.79 -1.31
N ARG A 231 -11.04 4.48 -2.04
CA ARG A 231 -12.05 5.39 -1.49
C ARG A 231 -12.97 4.68 -0.49
N GLY A 232 -13.47 3.49 -0.83
CA GLY A 232 -14.34 2.70 0.04
C GLY A 232 -13.66 2.35 1.36
N HIS A 233 -12.40 1.89 1.30
CA HIS A 233 -11.64 1.58 2.51
C HIS A 233 -11.32 2.82 3.35
N PHE A 234 -10.90 3.94 2.75
CA PHE A 234 -10.68 5.18 3.49
C PHE A 234 -11.96 5.71 4.13
N GLY A 235 -13.11 5.62 3.46
CA GLY A 235 -14.42 5.99 4.04
C GLY A 235 -14.73 5.19 5.31
N LYS A 236 -14.52 3.87 5.27
CA LYS A 236 -14.67 3.02 6.47
C LYS A 236 -13.65 3.32 7.56
N ALA A 237 -12.42 3.67 7.19
CA ALA A 237 -11.42 4.10 8.16
C ALA A 237 -11.85 5.37 8.91
N LEU A 238 -12.44 6.35 8.21
CA LEU A 238 -12.98 7.58 8.83
C LEU A 238 -14.15 7.26 9.77
N GLU A 239 -15.08 6.39 9.36
CA GLU A 239 -16.20 5.95 10.20
C GLU A 239 -15.72 5.34 11.52
N PHE A 240 -14.78 4.39 11.46
CA PHE A 240 -14.25 3.74 12.65
C PHE A 240 -13.37 4.67 13.50
N ALA A 241 -12.55 5.53 12.88
CA ALA A 241 -11.76 6.52 13.63
C ALA A 241 -12.67 7.48 14.41
N LYS A 242 -13.80 7.89 13.81
CA LYS A 242 -14.80 8.71 14.50
C LYS A 242 -15.50 7.96 15.63
N GLN A 243 -15.91 6.71 15.42
CA GLN A 243 -16.50 5.87 16.48
C GLN A 243 -15.52 5.63 17.64
N ALA A 244 -14.22 5.59 17.34
CA ALA A 244 -13.15 5.51 18.32
C ALA A 244 -12.80 6.86 18.96
N ASP A 245 -13.39 7.98 18.55
CA ASP A 245 -13.03 9.32 19.02
C ASP A 245 -11.50 9.59 18.93
N ASP A 246 -10.86 9.06 17.87
CA ASP A 246 -9.42 9.14 17.66
C ASP A 246 -9.09 10.16 16.56
N HIS A 247 -8.90 11.41 17.00
CA HIS A 247 -8.60 12.56 16.14
C HIS A 247 -7.26 12.41 15.39
N GLY A 248 -6.27 11.75 16.01
CA GLY A 248 -4.97 11.51 15.38
C GLY A 248 -5.08 10.53 14.20
N LEU A 249 -5.87 9.48 14.36
CA LEU A 249 -6.17 8.53 13.29
C LEU A 249 -7.05 9.16 12.21
N LEU A 250 -8.04 9.97 12.59
CA LEU A 250 -8.87 10.72 11.65
C LEU A 250 -8.01 11.62 10.75
N ALA A 251 -7.09 12.38 11.35
CA ALA A 251 -6.13 13.21 10.61
C ALA A 251 -5.22 12.38 9.68
N SER A 252 -4.75 11.22 10.12
CA SER A 252 -3.93 10.29 9.32
C SER A 252 -4.66 9.80 8.07
N VAL A 253 -5.93 9.41 8.21
CA VAL A 253 -6.75 8.92 7.10
C VAL A 253 -7.02 10.04 6.09
N LEU A 254 -7.37 11.23 6.58
CA LEU A 254 -7.60 12.42 5.74
C LEU A 254 -6.33 12.84 4.99
N TYR A 255 -5.18 12.83 5.67
CA TYR A 255 -3.87 13.03 5.05
C TYR A 255 -3.62 12.05 3.90
N ARG A 256 -3.77 10.73 4.16
CA ARG A 256 -3.52 9.69 3.15
C ARG A 256 -4.45 9.84 1.95
N MET A 257 -5.72 10.14 2.21
CA MET A 257 -6.68 10.34 1.14
C MET A 257 -6.41 11.61 0.32
N GLY A 258 -6.03 12.71 0.98
CA GLY A 258 -5.63 13.93 0.27
C GLY A 258 -4.40 13.70 -0.63
N ARG A 259 -3.43 12.89 -0.18
CA ARG A 259 -2.28 12.45 -1.00
C ARG A 259 -2.69 11.67 -2.24
N VAL A 260 -3.75 10.85 -2.17
CA VAL A 260 -4.31 10.14 -3.33
C VAL A 260 -4.83 11.14 -4.36
N TYR A 261 -5.62 12.13 -3.94
CA TYR A 261 -6.14 13.16 -4.85
C TYR A 261 -5.03 14.05 -5.43
N LEU A 262 -3.99 14.39 -4.67
CA LEU A 262 -2.81 15.07 -5.22
C LEU A 262 -2.16 14.27 -6.35
N HIS A 263 -2.01 12.96 -6.17
CA HIS A 263 -1.42 12.09 -7.20
C HIS A 263 -2.24 12.07 -8.48
N HIS A 264 -3.57 12.11 -8.36
CA HIS A 264 -4.51 12.16 -9.49
C HIS A 264 -4.73 13.56 -10.08
N GLN A 265 -3.93 14.56 -9.71
CA GLN A 265 -4.07 15.93 -10.21
C GLN A 265 -5.42 16.60 -9.83
N GLU A 266 -5.98 16.24 -8.67
CA GLU A 266 -7.23 16.76 -8.13
C GLU A 266 -6.98 17.64 -6.87
N PRO A 267 -6.28 18.79 -7.01
CA PRO A 267 -5.81 19.56 -5.86
C PRO A 267 -6.93 20.19 -5.03
N ASN A 268 -8.09 20.48 -5.62
CA ASN A 268 -9.24 21.01 -4.87
C ASN A 268 -9.81 19.97 -3.89
N GLU A 269 -9.89 18.71 -4.31
CA GLU A 269 -10.36 17.63 -3.43
C GLU A 269 -9.32 17.30 -2.35
N ALA A 270 -8.04 17.33 -2.71
CA ALA A 270 -6.96 17.20 -1.76
C ALA A 270 -7.02 18.30 -0.68
N LEU A 271 -7.21 19.56 -1.06
CA LEU A 271 -7.32 20.69 -0.12
C LEU A 271 -8.45 20.49 0.89
N LYS A 272 -9.64 20.07 0.46
CA LYS A 272 -10.77 19.83 1.37
C LYS A 272 -10.39 18.79 2.44
N LEU A 273 -9.73 17.71 2.03
CA LEU A 273 -9.32 16.65 2.95
C LEU A 273 -8.22 17.11 3.91
N PHE A 274 -7.24 17.88 3.43
CA PHE A 274 -6.20 18.41 4.31
C PHE A 274 -6.75 19.44 5.31
N GLN A 275 -7.68 20.30 4.89
CA GLN A 275 -8.31 21.29 5.76
C GLN A 275 -9.18 20.64 6.84
N LEU A 276 -9.95 19.61 6.49
CA LEU A 276 -10.65 18.77 7.47
C LEU A 276 -9.66 18.05 8.39
N GLY A 277 -8.57 17.54 7.82
CA GLY A 277 -7.50 16.87 8.55
C GLY A 277 -6.83 17.79 9.56
N GLN A 278 -6.70 19.09 9.25
CA GLN A 278 -6.10 20.06 10.17
C GLN A 278 -6.94 20.26 11.43
N ILE A 279 -8.26 20.24 11.32
CA ILE A 279 -9.15 20.32 12.49
C ILE A 279 -8.86 19.13 13.41
N ALA A 280 -8.91 17.92 12.86
CA ALA A 280 -8.60 16.70 13.59
C ALA A 280 -7.16 16.68 14.15
N ALA A 281 -6.20 17.23 13.42
CA ALA A 281 -4.82 17.35 13.86
C ALA A 281 -4.67 18.27 15.07
N GLN A 282 -5.35 19.42 15.06
CA GLN A 282 -5.39 20.36 16.19
C GLN A 282 -6.04 19.71 17.41
N GLU A 283 -7.16 19.02 17.23
CA GLU A 283 -7.85 18.28 18.30
C GLU A 283 -7.00 17.15 18.88
N SER A 284 -6.15 16.52 18.06
CA SER A 284 -5.19 15.51 18.54
C SER A 284 -4.04 16.08 19.38
N GLY A 285 -3.82 17.40 19.37
CA GLY A 285 -2.71 18.06 20.05
C GLY A 285 -1.33 17.84 19.40
N SER A 286 -1.25 17.16 18.25
CA SER A 286 0.01 16.83 17.59
C SER A 286 0.46 17.93 16.62
N ALA A 287 1.43 18.76 17.03
CA ALA A 287 2.03 19.79 16.18
C ALA A 287 2.65 19.20 14.89
N LEU A 288 3.29 18.02 14.98
CA LEU A 288 3.85 17.35 13.80
C LEU A 288 2.76 16.94 12.79
N THR A 289 1.58 16.54 13.29
CA THR A 289 0.42 16.24 12.43
C THR A 289 -0.11 17.50 11.75
N VAL A 290 -0.18 18.62 12.45
CA VAL A 290 -0.56 19.91 11.84
C VAL A 290 0.47 20.31 10.78
N ALA A 291 1.76 20.14 11.06
CA ALA A 291 2.84 20.46 10.13
C ALA A 291 2.71 19.67 8.81
N VAL A 292 2.55 18.34 8.88
CA VAL A 292 2.48 17.51 7.66
C VAL A 292 1.25 17.86 6.80
N LEU A 293 0.12 18.21 7.41
CA LEU A 293 -1.08 18.65 6.68
C LEU A 293 -0.89 20.01 6.02
N CYS A 294 -0.33 20.99 6.73
CA CYS A 294 0.01 22.29 6.15
C CYS A 294 0.96 22.16 4.96
N ALA A 295 1.96 21.28 5.06
CA ALA A 295 2.91 21.01 3.98
C ALA A 295 2.20 20.51 2.70
N ASN A 296 1.18 19.66 2.86
CA ASN A 296 0.44 19.11 1.73
C ASN A 296 -0.62 20.08 1.19
N GLU A 297 -1.16 20.98 2.01
CA GLU A 297 -1.91 22.13 1.52
C GLU A 297 -1.04 23.07 0.68
N ALA A 298 0.19 23.35 1.11
CA ALA A 298 1.12 24.15 0.32
C ALA A 298 1.33 23.54 -1.07
N TRP A 299 1.49 22.22 -1.16
CA TRP A 299 1.58 21.53 -2.44
C TRP A 299 0.30 21.70 -3.29
N ALA A 300 -0.87 21.44 -2.70
CA ALA A 300 -2.14 21.60 -3.40
C ALA A 300 -2.36 23.04 -3.91
N TYR A 301 -2.05 24.06 -3.10
CA TYR A 301 -2.08 25.46 -3.51
C TYR A 301 -1.07 25.78 -4.61
N GLY A 302 0.09 25.12 -4.61
CA GLY A 302 1.08 25.24 -5.68
C GLY A 302 0.52 24.75 -7.01
N MET A 303 -0.19 23.63 -7.01
CA MET A 303 -0.86 23.08 -8.21
C MET A 303 -1.98 23.99 -8.73
N LEU A 304 -2.59 24.81 -7.85
CA LEU A 304 -3.62 25.78 -8.17
C LEU A 304 -3.07 27.18 -8.53
N ASN A 305 -1.74 27.34 -8.61
CA ASN A 305 -1.07 28.62 -8.81
C ASN A 305 -1.51 29.69 -7.79
N ARG A 306 -1.40 29.39 -6.50
CA ARG A 306 -1.72 30.30 -5.38
C ARG A 306 -0.48 30.58 -4.53
N PRO A 307 0.51 31.35 -5.04
CA PRO A 307 1.81 31.52 -4.39
C PRO A 307 1.72 32.09 -2.97
N ASP A 308 0.80 33.02 -2.71
CA ASP A 308 0.62 33.59 -1.36
C ASP A 308 0.15 32.54 -0.34
N GLN A 309 -0.73 31.61 -0.77
CA GLN A 309 -1.18 30.51 0.09
C GLN A 309 -0.09 29.47 0.29
N VAL A 310 0.73 29.20 -0.74
CA VAL A 310 1.93 28.37 -0.60
C VAL A 310 2.86 28.94 0.46
N GLN A 311 3.18 30.23 0.38
CA GLN A 311 4.04 30.89 1.37
C GLN A 311 3.45 30.80 2.79
N LYS A 312 2.16 31.08 2.94
CA LYS A 312 1.46 30.99 4.24
C LYS A 312 1.53 29.58 4.82
N MET A 313 1.24 28.56 4.01
CA MET A 313 1.23 27.17 4.47
C MET A 313 2.63 26.63 4.72
N VAL A 314 3.63 27.00 3.92
CA VAL A 314 5.05 26.67 4.18
C VAL A 314 5.51 27.30 5.49
N GLY A 315 5.17 28.57 5.75
CA GLY A 315 5.48 29.23 7.03
C GLY A 315 4.90 28.47 8.22
N ARG A 316 3.59 28.17 8.16
CA ARG A 316 2.91 27.41 9.23
C ARG A 316 3.47 25.99 9.40
N THR A 317 3.85 25.32 8.31
CA THR A 317 4.52 24.01 8.36
C THR A 317 5.80 24.10 9.17
N LYS A 318 6.66 25.09 8.89
CA LYS A 318 7.94 25.27 9.59
C LYS A 318 7.74 25.59 11.08
N ASP A 319 6.80 26.47 11.39
CA ASP A 319 6.50 26.85 12.78
C ASP A 319 6.02 25.66 13.61
N GLU A 320 5.08 24.87 13.08
CA GLU A 320 4.55 23.69 13.78
C GLU A 320 5.58 22.56 13.86
N PHE A 321 6.39 22.38 12.82
CA PHE A 321 7.49 21.42 12.84
C PHE A 321 8.52 21.77 13.92
N ALA A 322 8.90 23.05 14.04
CA ALA A 322 9.85 23.51 15.05
C ALA A 322 9.32 23.37 16.49
N ARG A 323 8.00 23.41 16.68
CA ARG A 323 7.35 23.18 17.99
C ARG A 323 7.18 21.71 18.32
N ALA A 324 7.20 20.83 17.32
CA ALA A 324 6.90 19.42 17.51
C ALA A 324 7.99 18.70 18.32
N GLN A 325 7.56 17.88 19.28
CA GLN A 325 8.43 16.94 19.96
C GLN A 325 8.25 15.56 19.33
N ALA A 326 9.31 15.02 18.71
CA ALA A 326 9.24 13.74 18.01
C ALA A 326 8.83 12.57 18.93
N SER A 327 9.18 12.63 20.22
CA SER A 327 8.79 11.64 21.23
C SER A 327 7.28 11.58 21.46
N GLU A 328 6.59 12.71 21.34
CA GLU A 328 5.15 12.85 21.59
C GLU A 328 4.33 12.65 20.30
N ALA A 329 4.97 12.63 19.14
CA ALA A 329 4.30 12.46 17.86
C ALA A 329 3.76 11.02 17.68
N PRO A 330 2.53 10.85 17.17
CA PRO A 330 2.00 9.54 16.79
C PRO A 330 2.89 8.83 15.77
N ASP A 331 3.00 7.50 15.88
CA ASP A 331 3.90 6.69 15.05
C ASP A 331 3.73 6.92 13.54
N TRP A 332 2.48 7.12 13.10
CA TRP A 332 2.19 7.27 11.67
C TRP A 332 2.78 8.54 11.06
N VAL A 333 3.03 9.60 11.84
CA VAL A 333 3.55 10.89 11.36
C VAL A 333 5.03 11.08 11.66
N ARG A 334 5.65 10.19 12.45
CA ARG A 334 7.10 10.24 12.77
C ARG A 334 8.01 10.16 11.56
N PHE A 335 7.51 9.69 10.41
CA PHE A 335 8.27 9.77 9.17
C PHE A 335 8.56 11.22 8.78
N PHE A 336 7.70 12.19 9.12
CA PHE A 336 7.84 13.59 8.74
C PHE A 336 8.97 14.24 9.55
N ASN A 337 10.19 14.15 9.01
CA ASN A 337 11.41 14.72 9.58
C ASN A 337 11.91 15.91 8.74
N GLU A 338 13.11 16.41 9.02
CA GLU A 338 13.70 17.56 8.33
C GLU A 338 13.85 17.33 6.81
N ASN A 339 14.18 16.12 6.38
CA ASN A 339 14.27 15.78 4.96
C ASN A 339 12.89 15.85 4.30
N ASP A 340 11.87 15.29 4.95
CA ASP A 340 10.49 15.33 4.45
C ASP A 340 9.93 16.75 4.40
N LEU A 341 10.30 17.61 5.38
CA LEU A 341 9.97 19.03 5.36
C LEU A 341 10.52 19.70 4.10
N HIS A 342 11.82 19.54 3.83
CA HIS A 342 12.45 20.05 2.62
C HIS A 342 11.83 19.49 1.35
N GLY A 343 11.55 18.18 1.31
CA GLY A 343 10.89 17.53 0.18
C GLY A 343 9.49 18.08 -0.11
N MET A 344 8.71 18.39 0.93
CA MET A 344 7.37 19.00 0.77
C MET A 344 7.43 20.45 0.33
N ILE A 345 8.37 21.25 0.86
CA ILE A 345 8.57 22.64 0.40
C ILE A 345 9.02 22.63 -1.07
N GLY A 346 9.95 21.74 -1.43
CA GLY A 346 10.37 21.52 -2.81
C GLY A 346 9.20 21.13 -3.72
N SER A 347 8.31 20.25 -3.27
CA SER A 347 7.10 19.84 -4.00
C SER A 347 6.11 20.98 -4.23
N ALA A 348 5.93 21.88 -3.26
CA ALA A 348 5.06 23.04 -3.42
C ALA A 348 5.63 24.05 -4.44
N HIS A 349 6.95 24.27 -4.40
CA HIS A 349 7.61 25.15 -5.37
C HIS A 349 7.76 24.53 -6.76
N ASP A 350 7.95 23.22 -6.87
CA ASP A 350 7.86 22.48 -8.13
C ASP A 350 6.52 22.69 -8.82
N ALA A 351 5.43 22.59 -8.05
CA ALA A 351 4.08 22.80 -8.59
C ALA A 351 3.89 24.24 -9.09
N LEU A 352 4.43 25.25 -8.38
CA LEU A 352 4.43 26.65 -8.84
C LEU A 352 5.35 26.88 -10.04
N ALA A 353 6.45 26.13 -10.16
CA ALA A 353 7.42 26.25 -11.26
C ALA A 353 6.82 25.82 -12.62
N VAL A 354 5.69 25.11 -12.63
CA VAL A 354 4.90 24.89 -13.85
C VAL A 354 4.37 26.20 -14.43
N PHE A 355 4.07 27.19 -13.59
CA PHE A 355 3.50 28.48 -13.98
C PHE A 355 4.56 29.58 -14.10
N ASP A 356 5.51 29.63 -13.16
CA ASP A 356 6.61 30.60 -13.15
C ASP A 356 7.93 29.92 -12.75
N PRO A 357 8.60 29.24 -13.70
CA PRO A 357 9.84 28.52 -13.42
C PRO A 357 10.98 29.46 -13.00
N ARG A 358 10.99 30.71 -13.50
CA ARG A 358 12.05 31.69 -13.18
C ARG A 358 12.10 32.02 -11.69
N LYS A 359 10.94 32.05 -11.04
CA LYS A 359 10.84 32.34 -9.60
C LYS A 359 10.98 31.10 -8.72
N HIS A 360 10.46 29.96 -9.17
CA HIS A 360 10.24 28.82 -8.27
C HIS A 360 11.14 27.61 -8.51
N ALA A 361 11.70 27.44 -9.71
CA ALA A 361 12.52 26.25 -10.01
C ALA A 361 13.79 26.20 -9.15
N SER A 362 14.49 27.33 -8.96
CA SER A 362 15.70 27.41 -8.13
C SER A 362 15.42 27.13 -6.65
N ILE A 363 14.25 27.55 -6.13
CA ILE A 363 13.81 27.24 -4.78
C ILE A 363 13.55 25.73 -4.64
N ALA A 364 12.84 25.14 -5.60
CA ALA A 364 12.59 23.70 -5.61
C ALA A 364 13.88 22.88 -5.68
N VAL A 365 14.87 23.29 -6.48
CA VAL A 365 16.21 22.70 -6.53
C VAL A 365 16.90 22.79 -5.17
N ALA A 366 16.96 23.98 -4.56
CA ALA A 366 17.65 24.18 -3.28
C ALA A 366 17.05 23.32 -2.15
N GLU A 367 15.73 23.20 -2.11
CA GLU A 367 15.05 22.38 -1.09
C GLU A 367 15.21 20.88 -1.37
N THR A 368 15.20 20.45 -2.63
CA THR A 368 15.43 19.02 -2.95
C THR A 368 16.88 18.57 -2.78
N ILE A 369 17.87 19.46 -2.92
CA ILE A 369 19.26 19.15 -2.55
C ILE A 369 19.34 18.77 -1.06
N LYS A 370 18.81 19.61 -0.17
CA LYS A 370 18.79 19.33 1.28
C LYS A 370 18.07 18.03 1.62
N CYS A 371 16.93 17.81 0.97
CA CYS A 371 16.15 16.58 1.11
C CYS A 371 16.94 15.31 0.71
N ASN A 372 17.73 15.40 -0.37
CA ASN A 372 18.48 14.26 -0.93
C ASN A 372 19.79 13.92 -0.20
N GLU A 373 20.33 14.83 0.63
CA GLU A 373 21.61 14.64 1.33
C GLU A 373 21.54 13.57 2.44
N ALA A 374 20.36 13.29 2.97
CA ALA A 374 20.19 12.47 4.18
C ALA A 374 19.33 11.20 3.97
N TYR A 375 19.07 10.79 2.72
CA TYR A 375 18.36 9.52 2.46
C TYR A 375 19.25 8.30 2.68
N GLY A 376 18.85 7.45 3.63
CA GLY A 376 19.48 6.15 3.91
C GLY A 376 19.09 5.05 2.92
N ALA A 377 19.72 3.88 3.06
CA ALA A 377 19.52 2.73 2.18
C ALA A 377 18.07 2.24 2.10
N ASP A 378 17.27 2.43 3.15
CA ASP A 378 15.88 1.98 3.24
C ASP A 378 14.86 2.94 2.61
N MET A 379 15.31 4.11 2.12
CA MET A 379 14.45 5.17 1.57
C MET A 379 14.57 5.34 0.05
N GLN A 380 14.94 4.27 -0.68
CA GLN A 380 15.21 4.32 -2.13
C GLN A 380 14.07 4.96 -2.93
N ARG A 381 12.80 4.60 -2.63
CA ARG A 381 11.63 5.15 -3.34
C ARG A 381 11.53 6.67 -3.17
N THR A 382 11.60 7.15 -1.93
CA THR A 382 11.50 8.58 -1.62
C THR A 382 12.68 9.36 -2.20
N HIS A 383 13.87 8.75 -2.19
CA HIS A 383 15.05 9.33 -2.83
C HIS A 383 14.89 9.49 -4.34
N VAL A 384 14.31 8.51 -5.04
CA VAL A 384 14.00 8.65 -6.48
C VAL A 384 13.01 9.78 -6.72
N PHE A 385 12.01 9.97 -5.84
CA PHE A 385 11.08 11.09 -5.97
C PHE A 385 11.78 12.44 -5.83
N GLY A 386 12.66 12.57 -4.83
CA GLY A 386 13.46 13.78 -4.60
C GLY A 386 14.40 14.09 -5.77
N LEU A 387 15.12 13.08 -6.27
CA LEU A 387 16.02 13.23 -7.44
C LEU A 387 15.25 13.57 -8.73
N SER A 388 14.10 12.93 -8.98
CA SER A 388 13.26 13.24 -10.14
C SER A 388 12.80 14.70 -10.12
N LEU A 389 12.34 15.17 -8.95
CA LEU A 389 11.90 16.55 -8.78
C LEU A 389 13.05 17.53 -8.93
N GLN A 390 14.21 17.23 -8.34
CA GLN A 390 15.42 18.04 -8.47
C GLN A 390 15.84 18.17 -9.94
N ALA A 391 15.93 17.05 -10.66
CA ALA A 391 16.28 17.02 -12.08
C ALA A 391 15.29 17.83 -12.92
N THR A 392 13.98 17.64 -12.70
CA THR A 392 12.92 18.38 -13.39
C THR A 392 13.11 19.89 -13.21
N ASN A 393 13.43 20.35 -12.01
CA ASN A 393 13.58 21.78 -11.74
C ASN A 393 14.94 22.34 -12.19
N HIS A 394 16.00 21.53 -12.28
CA HIS A 394 17.22 21.95 -12.99
C HIS A 394 16.93 22.25 -14.47
N PHE A 395 16.17 21.39 -15.16
CA PHE A 395 15.75 21.68 -16.54
C PHE A 395 14.93 22.97 -16.62
N ARG A 396 13.94 23.17 -15.73
CA ARG A 396 13.13 24.40 -15.69
C ARG A 396 13.94 25.66 -15.37
N ALA A 397 15.00 25.54 -14.58
CA ALA A 397 15.92 26.64 -14.26
C ALA A 397 16.92 26.93 -15.40
N GLY A 398 17.05 26.04 -16.39
CA GLY A 398 18.01 26.15 -17.50
C GLY A 398 19.34 25.41 -17.26
N ASP A 399 19.52 24.77 -16.10
CA ASP A 399 20.71 24.01 -15.73
C ASP A 399 20.69 22.59 -16.32
N VAL A 400 20.58 22.50 -17.64
CA VAL A 400 20.35 21.24 -18.38
C VAL A 400 21.36 20.15 -18.02
N GLN A 401 22.64 20.48 -17.88
CA GLN A 401 23.69 19.49 -17.58
C GLN A 401 23.55 18.86 -16.19
N GLU A 402 23.22 19.67 -15.18
CA GLU A 402 22.97 19.12 -13.84
C GLU A 402 21.64 18.36 -13.81
N GLY A 403 20.62 18.83 -14.54
CA GLY A 403 19.37 18.10 -14.74
C GLY A 403 19.58 16.70 -15.32
N ILE A 404 20.47 16.56 -16.32
CA ILE A 404 20.83 15.27 -16.90
C ILE A 404 21.49 14.35 -15.86
N LYS A 405 22.51 14.86 -15.17
CA LYS A 405 23.27 14.12 -14.16
C LYS A 405 22.39 13.63 -13.02
N VAL A 406 21.53 14.49 -12.48
CA VAL A 406 20.59 14.14 -11.41
C VAL A 406 19.50 13.19 -11.93
N GLY A 407 19.02 13.38 -13.17
CA GLY A 407 18.04 12.49 -13.80
C GLY A 407 18.55 11.06 -13.96
N ARG A 408 19.80 10.87 -14.41
CA ARG A 408 20.43 9.54 -14.49
C ARG A 408 20.61 8.89 -13.11
N ARG A 409 20.93 9.67 -12.06
CA ARG A 409 20.92 9.16 -10.68
C ARG A 409 19.53 8.68 -10.27
N ALA A 410 18.47 9.42 -10.62
CA ALA A 410 17.09 9.02 -10.32
C ALA A 410 16.76 7.65 -10.95
N LEU A 411 17.17 7.41 -12.21
CA LEU A 411 16.99 6.13 -12.88
C LEU A 411 17.76 4.98 -12.22
N GLN A 412 19.04 5.19 -11.90
CA GLN A 412 19.87 4.18 -11.23
C GLN A 412 19.29 3.72 -9.89
N HIS A 413 18.73 4.66 -9.11
CA HIS A 413 18.01 4.30 -7.88
C HIS A 413 16.65 3.66 -8.18
N GLY A 414 15.96 4.11 -9.24
CA GLY A 414 14.67 3.60 -9.68
C GLY A 414 14.68 2.12 -10.08
N GLU A 415 15.75 1.64 -10.73
CA GLU A 415 15.90 0.23 -11.16
C GLU A 415 15.74 -0.79 -10.01
N ARG A 416 15.98 -0.37 -8.77
CA ARG A 416 15.92 -1.22 -7.58
C ARG A 416 14.55 -1.21 -6.89
N VAL A 417 13.60 -0.41 -7.39
CA VAL A 417 12.30 -0.17 -6.75
C VAL A 417 11.15 -0.61 -7.65
N LYS A 418 10.39 -1.61 -7.22
CA LYS A 418 9.15 -2.04 -7.90
C LYS A 418 7.98 -1.16 -7.44
N SER A 419 7.70 -0.07 -8.15
CA SER A 419 6.57 0.82 -7.83
C SER A 419 6.06 1.60 -9.03
N ALA A 420 4.78 1.45 -9.36
CA ALA A 420 4.11 2.24 -10.41
C ALA A 420 4.24 3.76 -10.18
N ARG A 421 4.27 4.18 -8.91
CA ARG A 421 4.42 5.58 -8.52
C ARG A 421 5.79 6.18 -8.87
N VAL A 422 6.84 5.34 -8.97
CA VAL A 422 8.16 5.79 -9.44
C VAL A 422 8.08 6.14 -10.93
N SER A 423 7.41 5.31 -11.73
CA SER A 423 7.14 5.64 -13.14
C SER A 423 6.35 6.95 -13.25
N ASP A 424 5.26 7.12 -12.51
CA ASP A 424 4.47 8.36 -12.53
C ASP A 424 5.30 9.59 -12.17
N ARG A 425 6.17 9.47 -11.15
CA ARG A 425 7.01 10.58 -10.66
C ARG A 425 8.13 10.99 -11.61
N LEU A 426 8.48 10.14 -12.57
CA LEU A 426 9.43 10.47 -13.62
C LEU A 426 8.78 11.15 -14.83
N LYS A 427 7.44 11.21 -14.92
CA LYS A 427 6.75 11.84 -16.06
C LYS A 427 7.12 13.32 -16.24
N PRO A 428 7.20 14.17 -15.20
CA PRO A 428 7.59 15.56 -15.39
C PRO A 428 9.01 15.71 -15.94
N LEU A 429 9.95 14.88 -15.47
CA LEU A 429 11.32 14.86 -15.97
C LEU A 429 11.37 14.48 -17.45
N GLU A 430 10.62 13.45 -17.86
CA GLU A 430 10.47 13.06 -19.26
C GLU A 430 10.01 14.25 -20.13
N LEU A 431 8.98 14.97 -19.67
CA LEU A 431 8.41 16.10 -20.39
C LEU A 431 9.36 17.30 -20.48
N GLU A 432 10.11 17.61 -19.41
CA GLU A 432 11.09 18.69 -19.45
C GLU A 432 12.31 18.33 -20.30
N ALA A 433 12.86 17.12 -20.17
CA ALA A 433 13.97 16.66 -21.00
C ALA A 433 13.61 16.69 -22.51
N ALA A 434 12.37 16.37 -22.86
CA ALA A 434 11.88 16.43 -24.24
C ALA A 434 11.96 17.83 -24.87
N LYS A 435 11.92 18.91 -24.08
CA LYS A 435 12.05 20.30 -24.58
C LYS A 435 13.49 20.62 -25.02
N HIS A 436 14.47 19.82 -24.61
CA HIS A 436 15.90 20.05 -24.84
C HIS A 436 16.53 19.03 -25.80
N ARG A 437 15.74 18.36 -26.66
CA ARG A 437 16.22 17.30 -27.58
C ARG A 437 17.29 17.71 -28.60
N ALA A 438 17.55 19.01 -28.76
CA ALA A 438 18.69 19.50 -29.55
C ALA A 438 20.05 19.17 -28.90
N ASN A 439 20.07 18.98 -27.57
CA ASN A 439 21.19 18.43 -26.83
C ASN A 439 21.10 16.89 -26.85
N SER A 440 22.18 16.21 -27.31
CA SER A 440 22.20 14.75 -27.43
C SER A 440 21.98 14.04 -26.10
N ASP A 441 22.64 14.48 -25.03
CA ASP A 441 22.52 13.87 -23.70
C ASP A 441 21.12 14.03 -23.10
N ALA A 442 20.48 15.18 -23.33
CA ALA A 442 19.10 15.41 -22.90
C ALA A 442 18.11 14.53 -23.67
N ARG A 443 18.35 14.31 -24.97
CA ARG A 443 17.55 13.38 -25.79
C ARG A 443 17.73 11.93 -25.32
N ASP A 444 18.96 11.54 -24.99
CA ASP A 444 19.24 10.19 -24.48
C ASP A 444 18.55 9.96 -23.14
N LEU A 445 18.66 10.91 -22.20
CA LEU A 445 17.92 10.85 -20.93
C LEU A 445 16.41 10.78 -21.15
N PHE A 446 15.85 11.54 -22.10
CA PHE A 446 14.42 11.46 -22.41
C PHE A 446 14.00 10.03 -22.81
N GLU A 447 14.76 9.37 -23.68
CA GLU A 447 14.45 7.99 -24.09
C GLU A 447 14.68 6.99 -22.93
N GLU A 448 15.76 7.14 -22.15
CA GLU A 448 16.02 6.33 -20.95
C GLU A 448 14.85 6.40 -19.96
N VAL A 449 14.38 7.62 -19.63
CA VAL A 449 13.24 7.82 -18.73
C VAL A 449 11.96 7.23 -19.32
N ARG A 450 11.70 7.46 -20.62
CA ARG A 450 10.52 6.92 -21.29
C ARG A 450 10.49 5.39 -21.26
N GLN A 451 11.63 4.73 -21.54
CA GLN A 451 11.75 3.28 -21.49
C GLN A 451 11.54 2.76 -20.07
N PHE A 452 12.18 3.37 -19.08
CA PHE A 452 12.00 3.00 -17.67
C PHE A 452 10.53 3.06 -17.25
N ARG A 453 9.79 4.08 -17.71
CA ARG A 453 8.39 4.27 -17.36
C ARG A 453 7.43 3.26 -18.02
N GLN A 454 7.86 2.60 -19.09
CA GLN A 454 7.07 1.65 -19.89
C GLN A 454 7.39 0.18 -19.58
N ALA A 455 8.51 -0.09 -18.91
CA ALA A 455 8.89 -1.41 -18.41
C ALA A 455 8.08 -1.79 -17.16
#